data_AF-A0A9X2D2H3-F1
#
_entry.id   AF-A0A9X2D2H3-F1
#
_cell.length_a   1.000
_cell.length_b   1.000
_cell.length_c   1.000
_cell.angle_alpha   90.00
_cell.angle_beta   90.00
_cell.angle_gamma   90.00
#
_symmetry.space_group_name_H-M   'P 1'
#
loop_
_entity.id
_entity.type
_entity.pdbx_description
1 polymer ?
#
loop_
_entity_poly.entity_id
_entity_poly.type
_entity_poly.pdbx_seq_one_letter_code
_entity_poly.pdbx_strand_id
1 'polypeptide(L)'
;MAMDHVTFCKLLTQSKETFNSMQFEGDAILLDEINQTNIENTNEVKELIQLWEAYELFYNSHIELVQEILPMENLTPPQSRELDAYCNEVMDQCATLRERMQPFINRFLENYETTFGPIFNSDNSYHFFQPHNFNAFNSPVENNTSQNSFN
;
A
#
# COMPACT_ATOMS: atom_id res chain seq x y z
N MET A 1 29.23 -14.39 0.80
CA MET A 1 30.27 -14.11 -0.22
C MET A 1 29.76 -12.88 -0.98
N ALA A 2 30.55 -11.81 -1.13
CA ALA A 2 30.05 -10.58 -1.75
C ALA A 2 29.73 -10.81 -3.24
N MET A 3 28.61 -10.27 -3.71
CA MET A 3 28.17 -10.33 -5.10
C MET A 3 29.09 -9.48 -5.99
N ASP A 4 29.52 -10.04 -7.12
CA ASP A 4 30.32 -9.28 -8.07
C ASP A 4 29.49 -8.17 -8.75
N HIS A 5 30.18 -7.11 -9.18
CA HIS A 5 29.52 -5.93 -9.73
C HIS A 5 28.74 -6.20 -11.00
N VAL A 6 29.20 -7.14 -11.86
CA VAL A 6 28.51 -7.45 -13.13
C VAL A 6 27.19 -8.15 -12.85
N THR A 7 27.18 -9.11 -11.93
CA THR A 7 25.96 -9.80 -11.49
C THR A 7 24.99 -8.81 -10.85
N PHE A 8 25.46 -7.93 -9.98
CA PHE A 8 24.63 -6.89 -9.36
C PHE A 8 23.95 -6.00 -10.41
N CYS A 9 24.73 -5.41 -11.33
CA CYS A 9 24.16 -4.52 -12.34
C CYS A 9 23.14 -5.25 -13.22
N LYS A 10 23.43 -6.49 -13.62
CA LYS A 10 22.50 -7.29 -14.44
C LYS A 10 21.17 -7.52 -13.71
N LEU A 11 21.21 -7.95 -12.46
CA LEU A 11 20.00 -8.21 -11.67
C LEU A 11 19.22 -6.93 -11.40
N LEU A 12 19.89 -5.84 -11.03
CA LEU A 12 19.24 -4.55 -10.80
C LEU A 12 18.57 -4.01 -12.06
N THR A 13 19.23 -4.11 -13.23
CA THR A 13 18.63 -3.70 -14.52
C THR A 13 17.40 -4.55 -14.85
N GLN A 14 17.46 -5.88 -14.66
CA GLN A 14 16.31 -6.75 -14.92
C GLN A 14 15.12 -6.42 -14.01
N SER A 15 15.37 -6.15 -12.73
CA SER A 15 14.33 -5.72 -11.80
C SER A 15 13.71 -4.38 -12.21
N LYS A 16 14.53 -3.42 -12.64
CA LYS A 16 14.07 -2.11 -13.16
C LYS A 16 13.17 -2.25 -14.37
N GLU A 17 13.59 -3.03 -15.37
CA GLU A 17 12.84 -3.23 -16.61
C GLU A 17 11.49 -3.93 -16.36
N THR A 18 11.51 -4.97 -15.53
CA THR A 18 10.31 -5.73 -15.17
C THR A 18 9.31 -4.83 -14.45
N PHE A 19 9.79 -4.07 -13.46
CA PHE A 19 8.97 -3.11 -12.73
C PHE A 19 8.37 -2.05 -13.64
N ASN A 20 9.17 -1.39 -14.47
CA ASN A 20 8.69 -0.33 -15.36
C ASN A 20 7.61 -0.83 -16.32
N SER A 21 7.72 -2.08 -16.81
CA SER A 21 6.69 -2.67 -17.67
C SER A 21 5.37 -2.85 -16.93
N MET A 22 5.41 -3.42 -15.71
CA MET A 22 4.21 -3.64 -14.90
C MET A 22 3.61 -2.33 -14.40
N GLN A 23 4.45 -1.37 -14.02
CA GLN A 23 4.06 -0.04 -13.57
C GLN A 23 3.33 0.73 -14.67
N PHE A 24 3.81 0.67 -15.92
CA PHE A 24 3.14 1.30 -17.05
C PHE A 24 1.74 0.72 -17.30
N GLU A 25 1.59 -0.61 -17.25
CA GLU A 25 0.30 -1.28 -17.42
C GLU A 25 -0.66 -0.97 -16.27
N GLY A 26 -0.16 -1.02 -15.03
CA GLY A 26 -0.93 -0.74 -13.83
C GLY A 26 -1.38 0.72 -13.74
N ASP A 27 -0.51 1.68 -14.07
CA ASP A 27 -0.84 3.10 -14.19
C ASP A 27 -1.99 3.31 -15.19
N ALA A 28 -1.93 2.65 -16.36
CA ALA A 28 -2.95 2.79 -17.39
C ALA A 28 -4.30 2.29 -16.92
N ILE A 29 -4.35 1.12 -16.27
CA ILE A 29 -5.59 0.55 -15.70
C ILE A 29 -6.16 1.48 -14.64
N LEU A 30 -5.34 1.89 -13.67
CA LEU A 30 -5.79 2.73 -12.57
C LEU A 30 -6.33 4.08 -13.07
N LEU A 31 -5.62 4.72 -14.00
CA LEU A 31 -6.06 5.99 -14.58
C LEU A 31 -7.35 5.85 -15.40
N ASP A 32 -7.54 4.74 -16.12
CA ASP A 32 -8.78 4.45 -16.84
C ASP A 32 -9.96 4.28 -15.87
N GLU A 33 -9.77 3.47 -14.82
CA GLU A 33 -10.79 3.24 -13.78
C GLU A 33 -11.16 4.53 -13.04
N ILE A 34 -10.19 5.40 -12.73
CA ILE A 34 -10.48 6.74 -12.16
C ILE A 34 -11.38 7.56 -13.08
N ASN A 35 -11.12 7.55 -14.39
CA ASN A 35 -11.87 8.32 -15.36
C ASN A 35 -13.29 7.78 -15.59
N GLN A 36 -13.49 6.48 -15.39
CA GLN A 36 -14.78 5.81 -15.57
C GLN A 36 -15.63 5.78 -14.30
N THR A 37 -15.01 5.89 -13.12
CA THR A 37 -15.69 5.83 -11.82
C THR A 37 -16.68 6.99 -11.66
N ASN A 38 -17.96 6.66 -11.49
CA ASN A 38 -18.95 7.62 -11.04
C ASN A 38 -18.77 7.83 -9.52
N ILE A 39 -18.22 8.99 -9.16
CA ILE A 39 -17.96 9.38 -7.77
C ILE A 39 -19.22 9.47 -6.88
N GLU A 40 -20.41 9.49 -7.47
CA GLU A 40 -21.70 9.46 -6.75
C GLU A 40 -22.09 8.01 -6.38
N ASN A 41 -21.54 7.01 -7.06
CA ASN A 41 -21.76 5.60 -6.78
C ASN A 41 -20.75 5.09 -5.74
N THR A 42 -21.21 4.86 -4.52
CA THR A 42 -20.37 4.40 -3.41
C THR A 42 -19.70 3.04 -3.66
N ASN A 43 -20.29 2.16 -4.47
CA ASN A 43 -19.68 0.86 -4.77
C ASN A 43 -18.51 1.00 -5.74
N GLU A 44 -18.67 1.78 -6.81
CA GLU A 44 -17.59 2.04 -7.77
C GLU A 44 -16.41 2.74 -7.09
N VAL A 45 -16.67 3.67 -6.16
CA VAL A 45 -15.57 4.31 -5.42
C VAL A 45 -14.88 3.35 -4.44
N LYS A 46 -15.62 2.43 -3.80
CA LYS A 46 -14.99 1.38 -2.98
C LYS A 46 -14.09 0.47 -3.82
N GLU A 47 -14.54 0.09 -5.02
CA GLU A 47 -13.74 -0.70 -5.97
C GLU A 47 -12.49 0.07 -6.40
N LEU A 48 -12.60 1.38 -6.65
CA LEU A 48 -11.46 2.23 -6.96
C LEU A 48 -10.45 2.35 -5.79
N ILE A 49 -10.94 2.47 -4.55
CA ILE A 49 -10.06 2.48 -3.36
C ILE A 49 -9.33 1.14 -3.21
N GLN A 50 -10.02 0.02 -3.40
CA GLN A 50 -9.40 -1.31 -3.36
C GLN A 50 -8.37 -1.48 -4.47
N LEU A 51 -8.65 -0.97 -5.67
CA LEU A 51 -7.68 -0.96 -6.77
C LEU A 51 -6.44 -0.15 -6.41
N TRP A 52 -6.60 1.01 -5.77
CA TRP A 52 -5.49 1.81 -5.24
C TRP A 52 -4.69 1.06 -4.18
N GLU A 53 -5.34 0.41 -3.22
CA GLU A 53 -4.67 -0.39 -2.19
C GLU A 53 -3.85 -1.54 -2.80
N ALA A 54 -4.41 -2.22 -3.80
CA ALA A 54 -3.70 -3.25 -4.55
C ALA A 54 -2.51 -2.67 -5.32
N TYR A 55 -2.67 -1.47 -5.88
CA TYR A 55 -1.60 -0.75 -6.57
C TYR A 55 -0.46 -0.38 -5.63
N GLU A 56 -0.75 0.16 -4.45
CA GLU A 56 0.27 0.44 -3.44
C GLU A 56 0.97 -0.83 -2.93
N LEU A 57 0.22 -1.91 -2.73
CA LEU A 57 0.78 -3.20 -2.35
C LEU A 57 1.78 -3.72 -3.40
N PHE A 58 1.49 -3.53 -4.69
CA PHE A 58 2.39 -3.91 -5.78
C PHE A 58 3.79 -3.25 -5.66
N TYR A 59 3.88 -1.97 -5.29
CA TYR A 59 5.15 -1.28 -5.10
C TYR A 59 5.93 -1.83 -3.91
N ASN A 60 5.25 -2.04 -2.79
CA ASN A 60 5.87 -2.59 -1.59
C ASN A 60 6.38 -4.02 -1.82
N SER A 61 5.57 -4.87 -2.45
CA SER A 61 5.97 -6.24 -2.81
C SER A 61 7.12 -6.27 -3.81
N HIS A 62 7.20 -5.31 -4.73
CA HIS A 62 8.35 -5.19 -5.62
C HIS A 62 9.64 -4.87 -4.87
N ILE A 63 9.60 -3.95 -3.90
CA ILE A 63 10.77 -3.64 -3.07
C ILE A 63 11.23 -4.86 -2.28
N GLU A 64 10.30 -5.60 -1.67
CA GLU A 64 10.59 -6.86 -0.97
C GLU A 64 11.27 -7.86 -1.91
N LEU A 65 10.71 -8.08 -3.11
CA LEU A 65 11.27 -8.97 -4.11
C LEU A 65 12.69 -8.56 -4.53
N VAL A 66 12.93 -7.26 -4.76
CA VAL A 66 14.26 -6.77 -5.14
C VAL A 66 15.26 -7.00 -4.01
N GLN A 67 14.87 -6.80 -2.75
CA GLN A 67 15.73 -7.05 -1.59
C GLN A 67 15.99 -8.55 -1.38
N GLU A 68 15.07 -9.43 -1.76
CA GLU A 68 15.31 -10.89 -1.78
C GLU A 68 16.30 -11.30 -2.89
N ILE A 69 16.20 -10.71 -4.08
CA ILE A 69 17.11 -10.98 -5.21
C ILE A 69 18.50 -10.38 -4.96
N LEU A 70 18.56 -9.20 -4.34
CA LEU A 70 19.76 -8.43 -4.03
C LEU A 70 19.91 -8.23 -2.50
N PRO A 71 20.16 -9.31 -1.74
CA PRO A 71 20.21 -9.23 -0.28
C PRO A 71 21.38 -8.37 0.18
N MET A 72 21.08 -7.40 1.05
CA MET A 72 22.02 -6.39 1.53
C MET A 72 23.29 -6.98 2.15
N GLU A 73 23.22 -8.14 2.83
CA GLU A 73 24.41 -8.79 3.39
C GLU A 73 25.44 -9.25 2.34
N ASN A 74 25.01 -9.39 1.08
CA ASN A 74 25.86 -9.81 -0.03
C ASN A 74 26.36 -8.61 -0.86
N LEU A 75 25.97 -7.38 -0.54
CA LEU A 75 26.34 -6.18 -1.30
C LEU A 75 27.51 -5.43 -0.65
N THR A 76 28.35 -4.85 -1.49
CA THR A 76 29.35 -3.87 -1.04
C THR A 76 28.71 -2.51 -0.76
N PRO A 77 29.32 -1.63 0.06
CA PRO A 77 28.71 -0.33 0.39
C PRO A 77 28.31 0.55 -0.80
N PRO A 78 29.02 0.55 -1.96
CA PRO A 78 28.53 1.21 -3.17
C PRO A 78 27.27 0.56 -3.75
N GLN A 79 27.20 -0.77 -3.83
CA GLN A 79 26.05 -1.50 -4.38
C GLN A 79 24.81 -1.34 -3.48
N SER A 80 24.97 -1.40 -2.16
CA SER A 80 23.88 -1.16 -1.20
C SER A 80 23.25 0.22 -1.39
N ARG A 81 24.07 1.27 -1.54
CA ARG A 81 23.58 2.63 -1.77
C ARG A 81 22.84 2.78 -3.09
N GLU A 82 23.27 2.07 -4.13
CA GLU A 82 22.60 2.07 -5.43
C GLU A 82 21.26 1.32 -5.37
N LEU A 83 21.20 0.21 -4.64
CA LEU A 83 19.95 -0.49 -4.36
C LEU A 83 18.98 0.39 -3.55
N ASP A 84 19.45 1.04 -2.49
CA ASP A 84 18.63 1.97 -1.70
C ASP A 84 18.08 3.12 -2.54
N ALA A 85 18.91 3.70 -3.41
CA ALA A 85 18.49 4.76 -4.31
C ALA A 85 17.38 4.28 -5.26
N TYR A 86 17.47 3.05 -5.77
CA TYR A 86 16.43 2.47 -6.60
C TYR A 86 15.14 2.18 -5.81
N CYS A 87 15.22 1.63 -4.60
CA CYS A 87 14.02 1.40 -3.79
C CYS A 87 13.30 2.72 -3.44
N ASN A 88 14.07 3.79 -3.17
CA ASN A 88 13.49 5.12 -2.95
C ASN A 88 12.82 5.65 -4.22
N GLU A 89 13.43 5.46 -5.40
CA GLU A 89 12.83 5.83 -6.69
C GLU A 89 11.48 5.13 -6.90
N VAL A 90 11.38 3.84 -6.58
CA VAL A 90 10.11 3.08 -6.63
C VAL A 90 9.07 3.71 -5.70
N MET A 91 9.43 4.00 -4.45
CA MET A 91 8.51 4.65 -3.50
C MET A 91 8.07 6.05 -3.94
N ASP A 92 8.99 6.85 -4.48
CA ASP A 92 8.70 8.20 -4.98
C ASP A 92 7.71 8.17 -6.15
N GLN A 93 7.81 7.16 -7.02
CA GLN A 93 6.84 6.94 -8.10
C GLN A 93 5.44 6.60 -7.54
N CYS A 94 5.35 5.75 -6.51
CA CYS A 94 4.07 5.47 -5.83
C CYS A 94 3.49 6.73 -5.20
N ALA A 95 4.31 7.52 -4.52
CA ALA A 95 3.90 8.76 -3.87
C ALA A 95 3.39 9.79 -4.88
N THR A 96 4.05 9.91 -6.03
CA THR A 96 3.64 10.81 -7.11
C THR A 96 2.23 10.47 -7.61
N LEU A 97 1.91 9.19 -7.77
CA LEU A 97 0.57 8.79 -8.21
C LEU A 97 -0.48 8.99 -7.11
N ARG A 98 -0.12 8.75 -5.84
CA ARG A 98 -0.97 9.04 -4.68
C ARG A 98 -1.39 10.51 -4.67
N GLU A 99 -0.44 11.43 -4.85
CA GLU A 99 -0.73 12.86 -4.89
C GLU A 99 -1.70 13.22 -6.02
N ARG A 100 -1.60 12.56 -7.18
CA ARG A 100 -2.54 12.76 -8.30
C ARG A 100 -3.93 12.21 -7.99
N MET A 101 -4.03 11.15 -7.20
CA MET A 101 -5.30 10.56 -6.79
C MET A 101 -5.97 11.27 -5.62
N GLN A 102 -5.20 11.96 -4.76
CA GLN A 102 -5.70 12.59 -3.55
C GLN A 102 -6.93 13.52 -3.76
N PRO A 103 -7.02 14.34 -4.82
CA PRO A 103 -8.20 15.16 -5.08
C PRO A 103 -9.48 14.34 -5.31
N PHE A 104 -9.37 13.17 -5.95
CA PHE A 104 -10.50 12.27 -6.20
C PHE A 104 -10.98 11.62 -4.90
N ILE A 105 -10.04 11.16 -4.07
CA ILE A 105 -10.32 10.59 -2.75
C ILE A 105 -11.00 11.63 -1.86
N ASN A 106 -10.48 12.85 -1.81
CA ASN A 106 -11.05 13.94 -1.00
C ASN A 106 -12.49 14.26 -1.43
N ARG A 107 -12.73 14.35 -2.75
CA ARG A 107 -14.07 14.62 -3.29
C ARG A 107 -15.07 13.51 -2.94
N PHE A 108 -14.64 12.25 -2.91
CA PHE A 108 -15.48 11.15 -2.43
C PHE A 108 -15.80 11.28 -0.94
N LEU A 109 -14.81 11.55 -0.09
CA LEU A 109 -15.02 11.70 1.35
C LEU A 109 -16.00 12.84 1.65
N GLU A 110 -15.87 13.97 0.95
CA GLU A 110 -16.82 15.10 1.02
C GLU A 110 -18.25 14.71 0.59
N ASN A 111 -18.38 13.96 -0.52
CA ASN A 111 -19.68 13.48 -1.01
C ASN A 111 -20.32 12.47 -0.04
N TYR A 112 -19.51 11.64 0.61
CA TYR A 112 -19.98 10.68 1.59
C TYR A 112 -20.53 11.38 2.85
N GLU A 113 -19.79 12.34 3.40
CA GLU A 113 -20.21 13.13 4.58
C GLU A 113 -21.48 13.96 4.33
N THR A 114 -21.67 14.45 3.10
CA THR A 114 -22.83 15.27 2.73
C THR A 114 -24.07 14.46 2.36
N THR A 115 -23.91 13.26 1.77
CA THR A 115 -25.03 12.42 1.32
C THR A 115 -25.56 11.51 2.44
N PHE A 116 -24.70 11.09 3.36
CA PHE A 116 -25.05 10.28 4.52
C PHE A 116 -24.34 10.87 5.74
N GLY A 117 -25.08 11.63 6.57
CA GLY A 117 -24.53 12.21 7.80
C GLY A 117 -23.70 11.21 8.64
N PRO A 118 -22.79 11.72 9.50
CA PRO A 118 -21.59 11.00 9.92
C PRO A 118 -21.91 9.72 10.70
N ILE A 119 -21.56 8.57 10.12
CA ILE A 119 -21.49 7.29 10.86
C ILE A 119 -20.15 7.18 11.62
N PHE A 120 -19.15 8.04 11.33
CA PHE A 120 -17.86 8.07 12.03
C PHE A 120 -17.72 9.22 13.04
N ASN A 121 -18.84 9.70 13.61
CA ASN A 121 -18.76 10.44 14.87
C ASN A 121 -18.74 9.45 16.04
N SER A 122 -17.58 8.85 16.28
CA SER A 122 -17.09 8.60 17.63
C SER A 122 -15.61 8.25 17.60
N ASP A 123 -14.84 9.11 18.25
CA ASP A 123 -13.52 8.86 18.83
C ASP A 123 -12.31 8.80 17.89
N ASN A 124 -11.87 10.01 17.55
CA ASN A 124 -10.48 10.44 17.65
C ASN A 124 -9.65 9.57 18.63
N SER A 125 -8.85 8.66 18.10
CA SER A 125 -7.54 8.33 18.66
C SER A 125 -6.56 8.05 17.53
N TYR A 126 -6.00 9.14 17.02
CA TYR A 126 -4.78 9.13 16.23
C TYR A 126 -3.68 8.38 17.00
N HIS A 127 -3.24 7.24 16.49
CA HIS A 127 -1.89 6.73 16.75
C HIS A 127 -1.20 6.48 15.41
N PHE A 128 -0.64 7.57 14.86
CA PHE A 128 0.58 7.46 14.08
C PHE A 128 1.62 6.68 14.93
N PHE A 129 2.21 5.62 14.36
CA PHE A 129 3.25 4.74 14.95
C PHE A 129 2.71 3.78 16.04
N GLN A 130 2.88 2.45 16.03
CA GLN A 130 4.06 1.63 15.70
C GLN A 130 3.67 0.20 15.26
N PRO A 131 4.54 -0.51 14.52
CA PRO A 131 4.37 -1.93 14.26
C PRO A 131 4.92 -2.72 15.45
N HIS A 132 4.13 -3.55 16.14
CA HIS A 132 4.73 -4.60 16.98
C HIS A 132 3.83 -5.82 17.20
N ASN A 133 4.37 -6.94 16.70
CA ASN A 133 4.40 -8.26 17.30
C ASN A 133 3.08 -9.01 17.50
N PHE A 134 2.87 -9.91 16.55
CA PHE A 134 2.38 -11.27 16.77
C PHE A 134 2.99 -11.87 18.05
N ASN A 135 2.19 -12.07 19.09
CA ASN A 135 2.28 -13.19 20.02
C ASN A 135 1.21 -13.07 21.12
N ALA A 136 0.18 -13.90 21.03
CA ALA A 136 -0.28 -14.73 22.17
C ALA A 136 -1.38 -15.68 21.69
N PHE A 137 -0.97 -16.91 21.43
CA PHE A 137 -1.83 -18.09 21.47
C PHE A 137 -2.55 -18.20 22.83
N ASN A 138 -3.74 -18.78 22.76
CA ASN A 138 -4.51 -19.47 23.81
C ASN A 138 -5.38 -18.62 24.77
N SER A 139 -6.67 -18.56 24.43
CA SER A 139 -7.84 -18.72 25.34
C SER A 139 -7.62 -19.88 26.34
N PRO A 140 -8.35 -20.02 27.49
CA PRO A 140 -9.82 -19.89 27.48
C PRO A 140 -10.58 -19.61 28.82
N VAL A 141 -11.91 -19.48 28.69
CA VAL A 141 -12.96 -19.85 29.70
C VAL A 141 -13.08 -18.85 30.89
N GLU A 142 -14.23 -18.26 31.27
CA GLU A 142 -15.57 -18.79 31.47
C GLU A 142 -16.60 -17.69 31.89
N ASN A 143 -17.86 -17.91 31.51
CA ASN A 143 -19.10 -17.76 32.29
C ASN A 143 -19.73 -16.41 32.73
N ASN A 144 -21.00 -16.34 32.31
CA ASN A 144 -22.24 -16.00 33.05
C ASN A 144 -22.82 -14.58 32.92
N THR A 145 -23.93 -14.42 32.18
CA THR A 145 -25.37 -14.33 32.63
C THR A 145 -25.64 -13.00 33.36
N SER A 146 -26.61 -12.14 33.01
CA SER A 146 -28.05 -12.43 32.86
C SER A 146 -28.84 -11.23 32.30
N GLN A 147 -29.85 -11.55 31.48
CA GLN A 147 -31.26 -11.08 31.54
C GLN A 147 -31.63 -9.58 31.42
N ASN A 148 -32.30 -9.30 30.29
CA ASN A 148 -33.54 -8.52 30.08
C ASN A 148 -34.12 -7.70 31.25
N SER A 149 -34.63 -6.50 30.92
CA SER A 149 -36.07 -6.17 31.03
C SER A 149 -36.41 -4.85 30.32
N PHE A 150 -37.37 -4.94 29.38
CA PHE A 150 -38.23 -3.84 28.94
C PHE A 150 -39.27 -3.54 30.04
N ASN A 151 -39.39 -2.27 30.44
CA ASN A 151 -40.65 -1.53 30.66
C ASN A 151 -40.34 -0.08 31.01
#